data_AF-A0A6N8GNQ9-F1
#
_entry.id   AF-A0A6N8GNQ9-F1
#
_cell.length_a   1.000
_cell.length_b   1.000
_cell.length_c   1.000
_cell.angle_alpha   90.00
_cell.angle_beta   90.00
_cell.angle_gamma   90.00
#
_symmetry.space_group_name_H-M   'P 1'
#
loop_
_entity.id
_entity.type
_entity.pdbx_description
1 polymer ?
#
loop_
_entity_poly.entity_id
_entity_poly.type
_entity_poly.pdbx_seq_one_letter_code
_entity_poly.pdbx_strand_id
1 'polypeptide(L)'
;MDETPPAGSQRRLLSQILLHSGPLAPVLKEQLDSLMITETRDCGCFDFTVDPTTPRLPENTEYPLWFHAVSDTTPVEALGVYLWHEQGHAGGVEITWANADHHPPLAELRIEDA
;
A
#
# COMPACT_ATOMS: atom_id res chain seq x y z
N MET A 1 -7.32 -11.65 16.03
CA MET A 1 -7.83 -11.30 14.69
C MET A 1 -7.47 -12.45 13.79
N ASP A 2 -8.36 -12.82 12.88
CA ASP A 2 -8.07 -13.87 11.90
C ASP A 2 -7.28 -13.24 10.76
N GLU A 3 -6.02 -13.66 10.61
CA GLU A 3 -5.17 -13.27 9.49
C GLU A 3 -5.74 -13.84 8.18
N THR A 4 -5.88 -13.00 7.16
CA THR A 4 -6.44 -13.43 5.88
C THR A 4 -5.55 -13.03 4.70
N PRO A 5 -5.51 -13.82 3.61
CA PRO A 5 -4.84 -13.37 2.39
C PRO A 5 -5.51 -12.10 1.84
N PRO A 6 -4.77 -11.24 1.13
CA PRO A 6 -5.33 -10.01 0.57
C PRO A 6 -6.49 -10.31 -0.39
N ALA A 7 -7.53 -9.49 -0.36
CA ALA A 7 -8.63 -9.50 -1.33
C ALA A 7 -8.19 -8.98 -2.71
N GLY A 8 -9.04 -9.14 -3.73
CA GLY A 8 -8.69 -8.81 -5.12
C GLY A 8 -8.25 -7.35 -5.34
N SER A 9 -8.97 -6.38 -4.74
CA SER A 9 -8.62 -4.95 -4.81
C SER A 9 -7.31 -4.63 -4.07
N GLN A 10 -7.07 -5.26 -2.92
CA GLN A 10 -5.82 -5.14 -2.17
C GLN A 10 -4.64 -5.70 -2.98
N ARG A 11 -4.77 -6.91 -3.55
CA ARG A 11 -3.74 -7.49 -4.44
C ARG A 11 -3.43 -6.60 -5.63
N ARG A 12 -4.46 -6.00 -6.24
CA ARG A 12 -4.30 -5.06 -7.36
C ARG A 12 -3.49 -3.84 -6.93
N LEU A 13 -3.81 -3.23 -5.79
CA LEU A 13 -3.05 -2.08 -5.29
C LEU A 13 -1.61 -2.46 -4.93
N LEU A 14 -1.41 -3.56 -4.19
CA LEU A 14 -0.07 -4.05 -3.82
C LEU A 14 0.80 -4.32 -5.06
N SER A 15 0.20 -4.87 -6.13
CA SER A 15 0.90 -5.08 -7.40
C SER A 15 1.33 -3.76 -8.06
N GLN A 16 0.51 -2.72 -7.94
CA GLN A 16 0.87 -1.38 -8.44
C GLN A 16 1.97 -0.74 -7.59
N ILE A 17 1.90 -0.87 -6.26
CA ILE A 17 2.99 -0.45 -5.37
C ILE A 17 4.30 -1.08 -5.83
N LEU A 18 4.33 -2.40 -6.06
CA LEU A 18 5.54 -3.09 -6.56
C LEU A 18 6.01 -2.54 -7.90
N LEU A 19 5.11 -2.29 -8.84
CA LEU A 19 5.43 -1.73 -10.15
C LEU A 19 6.11 -0.36 -10.06
N HIS A 20 5.66 0.48 -9.13
CA HIS A 20 6.13 1.86 -8.95
C HIS A 20 7.20 2.01 -7.84
N SER A 21 7.65 0.91 -7.22
CA SER A 21 8.64 0.93 -6.13
C SER A 21 10.10 1.01 -6.61
N GLY A 22 10.34 1.02 -7.92
CA GLY A 22 11.66 1.15 -8.51
C GLY A 22 12.66 0.13 -7.91
N PRO A 23 13.84 0.56 -7.41
CA PRO A 23 14.85 -0.33 -6.85
C PRO A 23 14.40 -1.12 -5.60
N LEU A 24 13.34 -0.69 -4.91
CA LEU A 24 12.82 -1.37 -3.72
C LEU A 24 11.90 -2.55 -4.08
N ALA A 25 11.44 -2.64 -5.33
CA ALA A 25 10.46 -3.64 -5.76
C ALA A 25 10.86 -5.08 -5.44
N PRO A 26 12.13 -5.54 -5.60
CA PRO A 26 12.50 -6.92 -5.25
C PRO A 26 12.31 -7.24 -3.76
N VAL A 27 12.76 -6.33 -2.88
CA VAL A 27 12.64 -6.51 -1.41
C VAL A 27 11.17 -6.46 -1.00
N LEU A 28 10.42 -5.49 -1.49
CA LEU A 28 8.98 -5.38 -1.23
C LEU A 28 8.22 -6.58 -1.75
N LYS A 29 8.63 -7.16 -2.89
CA LYS A 29 7.97 -8.35 -3.42
C LYS A 29 8.11 -9.53 -2.45
N GLU A 30 9.31 -9.78 -1.93
CA GLU A 30 9.52 -10.86 -0.96
C GLU A 30 8.69 -10.69 0.30
N GLN A 31 8.60 -9.46 0.82
CA GLN A 31 7.74 -9.13 1.95
C GLN A 31 6.25 -9.38 1.61
N LEU A 32 5.76 -8.78 0.52
CA LEU A 32 4.35 -8.80 0.15
C LEU A 32 3.86 -10.18 -0.32
N ASP A 33 4.73 -11.04 -0.85
CA ASP A 33 4.39 -12.44 -1.18
C ASP A 33 3.99 -13.24 0.07
N SER A 34 4.46 -12.83 1.26
CA SER A 34 4.14 -13.43 2.55
C SER A 34 3.04 -12.72 3.33
N LEU A 35 2.46 -11.63 2.78
CA LEU A 35 1.62 -10.76 3.59
C LEU A 35 0.31 -11.41 4.01
N MET A 36 -0.11 -11.09 5.23
CA MET A 36 -1.41 -11.44 5.79
C MET A 36 -2.11 -10.20 6.32
N ILE A 37 -3.34 -9.95 5.85
CA ILE A 37 -4.17 -8.84 6.31
C ILE A 37 -4.61 -9.12 7.74
N THR A 38 -4.33 -8.19 8.64
CA THR A 38 -4.72 -8.24 10.05
C THR A 38 -5.96 -7.39 10.31
N GLU A 39 -6.09 -6.25 9.62
CA GLU A 39 -7.22 -5.33 9.76
C GLU A 39 -7.57 -4.70 8.42
N THR A 40 -8.86 -4.57 8.12
CA THR A 40 -9.36 -3.79 6.99
C THR A 40 -10.33 -2.75 7.51
N ARG A 41 -10.12 -1.49 7.12
CA ARG A 41 -10.97 -0.36 7.50
C ARG A 41 -12.03 -0.14 6.41
N ASP A 42 -13.17 0.44 6.78
CA ASP A 42 -14.29 0.70 5.84
C ASP A 42 -13.89 1.55 4.63
N CYS A 43 -12.83 2.33 4.76
CA CYS A 43 -12.27 3.15 3.69
C CYS A 43 -11.40 2.36 2.69
N GLY A 44 -11.04 1.11 2.96
CA GLY A 44 -10.14 0.32 2.12
C GLY A 44 -8.66 0.49 2.46
N CYS A 45 -8.30 1.28 3.48
CA CYS A 45 -7.01 1.16 4.16
C CYS A 45 -6.95 -0.18 4.91
N PHE A 46 -5.76 -0.74 5.04
CA PHE A 46 -5.58 -2.03 5.70
C PHE A 46 -4.20 -2.15 6.33
N ASP A 47 -4.17 -2.83 7.47
CA ASP A 47 -2.95 -3.20 8.17
C ASP A 47 -2.66 -4.68 7.91
N PHE A 48 -1.38 -5.04 7.93
CA PHE A 48 -0.94 -6.39 7.63
C PHE A 48 0.38 -6.73 8.30
N THR A 49 0.68 -8.01 8.34
CA THR A 49 1.97 -8.54 8.74
C THR A 49 2.65 -9.19 7.54
N VAL A 50 3.98 -9.30 7.60
CA VAL A 50 4.79 -10.06 6.65
C VAL A 50 5.68 -11.03 7.44
N ASP A 51 6.22 -12.04 6.77
CA ASP A 51 7.18 -12.96 7.40
C ASP A 51 8.41 -12.17 7.87
N PRO A 52 8.74 -12.19 9.18
CA PRO A 52 9.84 -11.40 9.73
C PRO A 52 11.23 -11.84 9.24
N THR A 53 11.32 -12.98 8.56
CA THR A 53 12.55 -13.49 7.94
C THR A 53 12.79 -12.95 6.53
N THR A 54 11.80 -12.29 5.92
CA THR A 54 11.95 -11.61 4.63
C THR A 54 12.98 -10.46 4.73
N PRO A 55 13.71 -10.16 3.64
CA PRO A 55 14.68 -9.06 3.65
C PRO A 55 14.04 -7.74 4.04
N ARG A 56 14.78 -6.93 4.82
CA ARG A 56 14.35 -5.59 5.22
C ARG A 56 14.61 -4.59 4.11
N LEU A 57 13.78 -3.55 4.06
CA LEU A 57 14.08 -2.33 3.32
C LEU A 57 15.40 -1.72 3.82
N PRO A 58 16.16 -1.05 2.95
CA PRO A 58 17.37 -0.31 3.35
C PRO A 58 17.13 0.67 4.49
N GLU A 59 18.11 0.86 5.38
CA GLU A 59 17.98 1.67 6.61
C GLU A 59 17.56 3.14 6.37
N ASN A 60 17.83 3.69 5.19
CA ASN A 60 17.49 5.08 4.83
C ASN A 60 16.25 5.17 3.92
N THR A 61 15.42 4.13 3.88
CA THR A 61 14.16 4.15 3.13
C THR A 61 13.19 5.13 3.80
N GLU A 62 12.59 6.00 2.98
CA GLU A 62 11.59 6.97 3.45
C GLU A 62 10.43 6.27 4.17
N TYR A 63 9.93 6.88 5.24
CA TYR A 63 8.84 6.34 6.05
C TYR A 63 7.76 7.41 6.31
N PRO A 64 6.51 7.21 5.85
CA PRO A 64 6.06 6.14 4.95
C PRO A 64 6.60 6.30 3.51
N LEU A 65 6.54 5.23 2.71
CA LEU A 65 6.76 5.33 1.26
C LEU A 65 5.51 5.92 0.61
N TRP A 66 5.66 7.04 -0.11
CA TRP A 66 4.56 7.70 -0.80
C TRP A 66 4.47 7.33 -2.27
N PHE A 67 3.25 7.06 -2.72
CA PHE A 67 2.91 6.81 -4.11
C PHE A 67 1.82 7.77 -4.54
N HIS A 68 2.06 8.53 -5.61
CA HIS A 68 1.01 9.33 -6.22
C HIS A 68 -0.07 8.43 -6.82
N ALA A 69 -1.33 8.75 -6.56
CA ALA A 69 -2.45 7.98 -7.09
C ALA A 69 -3.52 8.91 -7.65
N VAL A 70 -4.28 8.36 -8.59
CA VAL A 70 -5.47 8.96 -9.18
C VAL A 70 -6.65 8.02 -9.00
N SER A 71 -7.86 8.58 -9.07
CA SER A 71 -9.09 7.80 -9.11
C SER A 71 -9.73 7.94 -10.48
N ASP A 72 -10.16 6.82 -11.06
CA ASP A 72 -10.76 6.79 -12.40
C ASP A 72 -12.15 7.48 -12.45
N THR A 73 -12.79 7.70 -11.30
CA THR A 73 -14.19 8.16 -11.19
C THR A 73 -14.34 9.42 -10.34
N THR A 74 -13.43 9.63 -9.39
CA THR A 74 -13.52 10.69 -8.39
C THR A 74 -12.32 11.62 -8.57
N PRO A 75 -12.50 12.80 -9.17
CA PRO A 75 -11.41 13.76 -9.31
C PRO A 75 -11.01 14.28 -7.92
N VAL A 76 -9.82 13.90 -7.47
CA VAL A 76 -9.22 14.32 -6.21
C VAL A 76 -7.87 14.98 -6.53
N GLU A 77 -7.66 16.21 -6.08
CA GLU A 77 -6.47 17.01 -6.44
C GLU A 77 -5.18 16.47 -5.83
N ALA A 78 -5.23 15.90 -4.64
CA ALA A 78 -4.09 15.24 -4.02
C ALA A 78 -4.56 13.91 -3.45
N LEU A 79 -4.38 12.86 -4.24
CA LEU A 79 -4.63 11.48 -3.85
C LEU A 79 -3.30 10.73 -3.88
N GLY A 80 -3.10 9.87 -2.89
CA GLY A 80 -1.94 9.02 -2.85
C GLY A 80 -2.09 7.88 -1.86
N VAL A 81 -1.07 7.04 -1.87
CA VAL A 81 -1.01 5.82 -1.09
C VAL A 81 0.28 5.84 -0.29
N TYR A 82 0.18 5.77 1.01
CA TYR A 82 1.28 5.50 1.91
C TYR A 82 1.42 3.99 2.12
N LEU A 83 2.62 3.47 1.91
CA LEU A 83 3.04 2.17 2.42
C LEU A 83 3.86 2.40 3.70
N TRP A 84 3.25 2.08 4.83
CA TRP A 84 3.87 2.13 6.15
C TRP A 84 4.80 0.92 6.33
N HIS A 85 5.99 1.14 6.90
CA HIS A 85 6.94 0.10 7.29
C HIS A 85 7.62 0.40 8.63
N GLU A 86 7.79 -0.61 9.48
CA GLU A 86 8.55 -0.45 10.72
C GLU A 86 9.81 -1.32 10.66
N GLN A 87 10.97 -0.74 11.02
CA GLN A 87 12.26 -1.43 10.99
C GLN A 87 12.58 -2.08 9.63
N GLY A 88 12.03 -1.51 8.55
CA GLY A 88 12.20 -1.97 7.18
C GLY A 88 11.24 -3.08 6.74
N HIS A 89 10.22 -3.43 7.52
CA HIS A 89 9.16 -4.38 7.13
C HIS A 89 7.84 -3.64 6.92
N ALA A 90 7.24 -3.81 5.75
CA ALA A 90 5.94 -3.22 5.43
C ALA A 90 4.84 -3.77 6.36
N GLY A 91 3.93 -2.91 6.79
CA GLY A 91 2.90 -3.27 7.77
C GLY A 91 1.53 -2.60 7.59
N GLY A 92 1.39 -1.68 6.63
CA GLY A 92 0.09 -1.06 6.38
C GLY A 92 0.04 -0.25 5.10
N VAL A 93 -1.16 -0.13 4.56
CA VAL A 93 -1.49 0.75 3.45
C VAL A 93 -2.52 1.75 3.91
N GLU A 94 -2.20 3.03 3.72
CA GLU A 94 -3.11 4.14 3.95
C GLU A 94 -3.32 4.93 2.67
N ILE A 95 -4.57 5.16 2.32
CA ILE A 95 -4.96 6.01 1.22
C ILE A 95 -5.18 7.40 1.81
N THR A 96 -4.58 8.42 1.21
CA THR A 96 -4.76 9.80 1.65
C THR A 96 -5.26 10.66 0.53
N TRP A 97 -6.16 11.58 0.88
CA TRP A 97 -6.85 12.42 -0.07
C TRP A 97 -7.03 13.83 0.52
N ALA A 98 -6.85 14.85 -0.29
CA ALA A 98 -7.21 16.22 0.07
C ALA A 98 -8.54 16.61 -0.59
N ASN A 99 -9.29 17.49 0.09
CA ASN A 99 -10.42 18.21 -0.48
C ASN A 99 -11.56 17.32 -1.03
N ALA A 100 -11.79 16.14 -0.46
CA ALA A 100 -12.96 15.31 -0.79
C ALA A 100 -13.68 14.81 0.47
N ASP A 101 -15.01 14.85 0.44
CA ASP A 101 -15.88 14.39 1.52
C ASP A 101 -15.92 12.86 1.65
N HIS A 102 -15.61 12.16 0.54
CA HIS A 102 -15.68 10.71 0.46
C HIS A 102 -14.34 10.11 0.08
N HIS A 103 -14.01 9.03 0.76
CA HIS A 103 -12.85 8.23 0.45
C HIS A 103 -13.03 7.51 -0.89
N PRO A 104 -12.12 7.67 -1.88
CA PRO A 104 -12.22 6.93 -3.13
C PRO A 104 -12.10 5.41 -2.86
N PRO A 105 -12.96 4.57 -3.44
CA PRO A 105 -12.89 3.14 -3.18
C PRO A 105 -11.60 2.56 -3.76
N LEU A 106 -10.99 1.63 -3.02
CA LEU A 106 -9.71 1.00 -3.37
C LEU A 106 -9.68 0.41 -4.80
N ALA A 107 -10.82 -0.09 -5.29
CA ALA A 107 -10.95 -0.67 -6.62
C ALA A 107 -10.76 0.34 -7.76
N GLU A 108 -10.96 1.64 -7.49
CA GLU A 108 -10.91 2.72 -8.48
C GLU A 108 -9.58 3.49 -8.43
N LEU A 109 -8.71 3.16 -7.49
CA LEU A 109 -7.38 3.76 -7.38
C LEU A 109 -6.41 3.20 -8.41
N ARG A 110 -5.56 4.08 -8.92
CA ARG A 110 -4.43 3.73 -9.76
C ARG A 110 -3.22 4.58 -9.35
N ILE A 111 -2.10 3.92 -9.11
CA ILE A 111 -0.81 4.58 -8.88
C ILE A 111 -0.27 5.01 -10.24
N GLU A 112 0.31 6.20 -10.29
CA GLU A 112 0.99 6.75 -11.46
C GLU A 112 2.45 7.08 -11.12
N ASP A 113 3.29 7.12 -12.15
CA ASP A 113 4.62 7.71 -12.01
C ASP A 113 4.46 9.21 -11.75
N ALA A 114 5.18 9.72 -10.75
CA ALA A 114 5.21 11.14 -10.39
C ALA A 114 6.07 11.97 -11.36
#